data_AF-A0A518GHM5-F1
#
_entry.id   AF-A0A518GHM5-F1
#
_cell.length_a   1.000
_cell.length_b   1.000
_cell.length_c   1.000
_cell.angle_alpha   90.00
_cell.angle_beta   90.00
_cell.angle_gamma   90.00
#
_symmetry.space_group_name_H-M   'P 1'
#
loop_
_entity.id
_entity.type
_entity.pdbx_description
1 polymer ?
#
loop_
_entity_poly.entity_id
_entity_poly.type
_entity_poly.pdbx_seq_one_letter_code
_entity_poly.pdbx_strand_id
1 'polypeptide(L)'
;MHGLFVSDLHLLSPRSACPHIETELADYAGAHKCIVLGGDIFDFRWSDRGGHDQTLEATSRWLQDLQLATENTDIIYLPGNHDCHPDFLEQLEKLSQQSKNFSWQPHHLQLGNNLFFHGDILDAGNSLEDLQRYRRQFHHVKPQSQWAHRSYDTAVGLRVHKLVPRILHQPMRTCQRLQNAIDRLNLDDAKAVRNVFFGHTHVPIEGLKLNGRSFYNPGAGMKHMQLQPHEFTFERAIPASEIPLASDTSTKPPSK
;
A
#
# COMPACT_ATOMS: atom_id res chain seq x y z
N MET A 1 4.21 12.95 17.02
CA MET A 1 3.79 13.13 15.61
C MET A 1 2.42 12.51 15.45
N HIS A 2 1.59 13.06 14.57
CA HIS A 2 0.31 12.45 14.18
C HIS A 2 0.42 11.94 12.75
N GLY A 3 -0.22 10.83 12.45
CA GLY A 3 -0.19 10.24 11.12
C GLY A 3 -1.57 9.86 10.62
N LEU A 4 -1.71 9.80 9.30
CA LEU A 4 -2.89 9.30 8.62
C LEU A 4 -2.49 8.12 7.72
N PHE A 5 -3.20 7.00 7.84
CA PHE A 5 -3.01 5.81 7.03
C PHE A 5 -4.17 5.66 6.04
N VAL A 6 -3.83 5.52 4.76
CA VAL A 6 -4.77 5.22 3.67
C VAL A 6 -4.21 4.13 2.78
N SER A 7 -5.07 3.30 2.16
CA SER A 7 -4.68 2.19 1.29
C SER A 7 -5.83 1.85 0.33
N ASP A 8 -5.57 1.01 -0.68
CA ASP A 8 -6.58 0.45 -1.58
C ASP A 8 -7.44 1.51 -2.29
N LEU A 9 -6.82 2.63 -2.66
CA LEU A 9 -7.49 3.73 -3.37
C LEU A 9 -7.76 3.37 -4.84
N HIS A 10 -6.89 2.53 -5.41
CA HIS A 10 -6.92 2.07 -6.80
C HIS A 10 -7.16 3.21 -7.80
N LEU A 11 -6.53 4.36 -7.59
CA LEU A 11 -6.60 5.52 -8.46
C LEU A 11 -6.18 5.15 -9.89
N LEU A 12 -6.61 5.99 -10.84
CA LEU A 12 -6.42 5.79 -12.29
C LEU A 12 -7.15 4.57 -12.88
N SER A 13 -8.11 4.00 -12.15
CA SER A 13 -8.95 2.92 -12.63
C SER A 13 -10.44 3.29 -12.57
N PRO A 14 -11.29 2.74 -13.45
CA PRO A 14 -12.73 3.01 -13.44
C PRO A 14 -13.44 2.57 -12.15
N ARG A 15 -12.79 1.72 -11.34
CA ARG A 15 -13.31 1.21 -10.08
C ARG A 15 -13.01 2.12 -8.88
N SER A 16 -12.12 3.09 -9.01
CA SER A 16 -11.91 4.08 -7.94
C SER A 16 -13.16 4.94 -7.73
N ALA A 17 -13.42 5.30 -6.49
CA ALA A 17 -14.52 6.13 -6.05
C ALA A 17 -14.05 7.29 -5.14
N CYS A 18 -12.74 7.56 -5.10
CA CYS A 18 -12.12 8.60 -4.28
C CYS A 18 -11.32 9.61 -5.14
N PRO A 19 -11.93 10.25 -6.16
CA PRO A 19 -11.20 11.13 -7.09
C PRO A 19 -10.67 12.41 -6.46
N HIS A 20 -11.03 12.73 -5.22
CA HIS A 20 -10.60 13.94 -4.50
C HIS A 20 -9.80 13.63 -3.24
N ILE A 21 -9.32 12.40 -3.09
CA ILE A 21 -8.55 11.98 -1.91
C ILE A 21 -7.29 12.83 -1.73
N GLU A 22 -6.68 13.33 -2.82
CA GLU A 22 -5.58 14.29 -2.76
C GLU A 22 -5.92 15.57 -1.98
N THR A 23 -7.14 16.10 -2.11
CA THR A 23 -7.59 17.28 -1.36
C THR A 23 -7.74 16.94 0.12
N GLU A 24 -8.32 15.79 0.46
CA GLU A 24 -8.45 15.35 1.85
C GLU A 24 -7.07 15.12 2.51
N LEU A 25 -6.12 14.55 1.76
CA LEU A 25 -4.74 14.37 2.22
C LEU A 25 -4.02 15.71 2.38
N ALA A 26 -4.24 16.66 1.46
CA ALA A 26 -3.70 18.01 1.57
C ALA A 26 -4.29 18.78 2.76
N ASP A 27 -5.59 18.64 3.02
CA ASP A 27 -6.27 19.27 4.17
C ASP A 27 -5.77 18.71 5.51
N TYR A 28 -5.31 17.45 5.55
CA TYR A 28 -4.67 16.85 6.72
C TYR A 28 -3.24 17.37 6.96
N ALA A 29 -2.59 17.91 5.93
CA ALA A 29 -1.18 18.25 5.95
C ALA A 29 -0.84 19.35 6.99
N GLY A 30 0.35 19.26 7.56
CA GLY A 30 0.86 20.26 8.48
C GLY A 30 2.14 19.82 9.17
N ALA A 31 2.77 20.74 9.90
CA ALA A 31 3.95 20.41 10.69
C ALA A 31 3.65 19.27 11.68
N HIS A 32 4.62 18.38 11.87
CA HIS A 32 4.52 17.20 12.73
C HIS A 32 3.46 16.16 12.31
N LYS A 33 3.05 16.19 11.04
CA LYS A 33 2.18 15.20 10.41
C LYS A 33 2.94 14.21 9.54
N CYS A 34 2.37 13.03 9.36
CA CYS A 34 2.83 12.03 8.41
C CYS A 34 1.64 11.42 7.66
N ILE A 35 1.80 11.11 6.38
CA ILE A 35 0.81 10.38 5.58
C ILE A 35 1.48 9.08 5.13
N VAL A 36 0.89 7.95 5.51
CA VAL A 36 1.34 6.62 5.06
C VAL A 36 0.38 6.13 3.99
N LEU A 37 0.91 5.99 2.77
CA LEU A 37 0.22 5.45 1.61
C LEU A 37 0.46 3.93 1.56
N GLY A 38 -0.47 3.15 2.13
CA GLY A 38 -0.39 1.74 2.47
C GLY A 38 -0.56 0.72 1.36
N GLY A 39 -0.27 1.08 0.11
CA GLY A 39 -0.30 0.18 -1.04
C GLY A 39 -1.65 0.10 -1.73
N ASP A 40 -1.60 -0.36 -2.97
CA ASP A 40 -2.70 -0.34 -3.93
C ASP A 40 -3.35 1.04 -4.05
N ILE A 41 -2.51 2.08 -3.99
CA ILE A 41 -2.89 3.47 -4.23
C ILE A 41 -3.26 3.64 -5.69
N PHE A 42 -2.48 3.03 -6.57
CA PHE A 42 -2.71 3.03 -8.01
C PHE A 42 -2.97 1.62 -8.51
N ASP A 43 -3.67 1.52 -9.64
CA ASP A 43 -3.92 0.25 -10.28
C ASP A 43 -3.37 0.22 -11.70
N PHE A 44 -2.14 -0.28 -11.84
CA PHE A 44 -1.49 -0.38 -13.15
C PHE A 44 -2.18 -1.38 -14.08
N ARG A 45 -2.71 -2.47 -13.52
CA ARG A 45 -3.32 -3.55 -14.31
C ARG A 45 -4.66 -3.15 -14.93
N TRP A 46 -5.46 -2.38 -14.18
CA TRP A 46 -6.80 -1.95 -14.59
C TRP A 46 -6.86 -0.46 -14.88
N SER A 47 -5.71 0.16 -15.14
CA SER A 47 -5.67 1.59 -15.42
C SER A 47 -6.51 1.93 -16.64
N ASP A 48 -7.23 3.05 -16.58
CA ASP A 48 -7.91 3.64 -17.73
C ASP A 48 -7.02 4.56 -18.57
N ARG A 49 -5.75 4.74 -18.16
CA ARG A 49 -4.76 5.47 -18.93
C ARG A 49 -4.31 4.61 -20.11
N GLY A 50 -4.02 5.27 -21.23
CA GLY A 50 -3.84 4.66 -22.56
C GLY A 50 -2.68 3.65 -22.74
N GLY A 51 -2.14 3.11 -21.65
CA GLY A 51 -1.02 2.18 -21.60
C GLY A 51 -0.20 2.35 -20.32
N HIS A 52 0.77 1.46 -20.13
CA HIS A 52 1.67 1.43 -18.96
C HIS A 52 2.41 2.76 -18.78
N ASP A 53 3.02 3.29 -19.84
CA ASP A 53 3.79 4.54 -19.78
C ASP A 53 2.91 5.73 -19.37
N GLN A 54 1.67 5.81 -19.89
CA GLN A 54 0.72 6.86 -19.54
C GLN A 54 0.21 6.71 -18.10
N THR A 55 0.02 5.47 -17.63
CA THR A 55 -0.28 5.22 -16.22
C THR A 55 0.87 5.70 -15.34
N LEU A 56 2.10 5.32 -15.70
CA LEU A 56 3.31 5.65 -14.98
C LEU A 56 3.55 7.17 -14.90
N GLU A 57 3.35 7.89 -16.00
CA GLU A 57 3.40 9.36 -16.01
C GLU A 57 2.33 9.96 -15.08
N ALA A 58 1.09 9.45 -15.15
CA ALA A 58 0.00 9.93 -14.33
C ALA A 58 0.22 9.66 -12.83
N THR A 59 0.75 8.50 -12.45
CA THR A 59 1.10 8.19 -11.05
C THR A 59 2.22 9.09 -10.53
N SER A 60 3.25 9.32 -11.35
CA SER A 60 4.36 10.23 -11.02
C SER A 60 3.87 11.65 -10.78
N ARG A 61 3.05 12.18 -11.70
CA ARG A 61 2.48 13.53 -11.57
C ARG A 61 1.63 13.65 -10.31
N TRP A 62 0.77 12.66 -10.03
CA TRP A 62 -0.06 12.65 -8.83
C TRP A 62 0.76 12.71 -7.53
N LEU A 63 1.83 11.90 -7.43
CA LEU A 63 2.69 11.90 -6.24
C LEU A 63 3.47 13.21 -6.09
N GLN A 64 3.94 13.80 -7.19
CA GLN A 64 4.61 15.10 -7.17
C GLN A 64 3.65 16.21 -6.74
N ASP A 65 2.43 16.23 -7.27
CA ASP A 65 1.40 17.21 -6.93
C ASP A 65 1.03 17.11 -5.44
N LEU A 66 0.84 15.89 -4.92
CA LEU A 66 0.61 15.67 -3.49
C LEU A 66 1.80 16.15 -2.65
N GLN A 67 3.02 15.78 -3.02
CA GLN A 67 4.24 16.15 -2.30
C GLN A 67 4.42 17.67 -2.21
N LEU A 68 4.14 18.38 -3.30
CA LEU A 68 4.17 19.85 -3.35
C LEU A 68 3.06 20.48 -2.49
N ALA A 69 1.85 19.91 -2.53
CA ALA A 69 0.74 20.38 -1.71
C ALA A 69 0.96 20.15 -0.21
N THR A 70 1.81 19.21 0.18
CA THR A 70 2.05 18.82 1.58
C THR A 70 3.52 18.99 2.02
N GLU A 71 4.18 20.09 1.63
CA GLU A 71 5.62 20.32 1.86
C GLU A 71 6.09 20.16 3.32
N ASN A 72 5.21 20.39 4.29
CA ASN A 72 5.51 20.30 5.73
C ASN A 72 5.11 18.96 6.38
N THR A 73 4.72 17.97 5.57
CA THR A 73 4.24 16.64 5.99
C THR A 73 5.12 15.56 5.41
N ASP A 74 5.51 14.58 6.22
CA ASP A 74 6.27 13.41 5.75
C ASP A 74 5.32 12.43 5.04
N ILE A 75 5.56 12.15 3.77
CA ILE A 75 4.87 11.11 3.00
C ILE A 75 5.73 9.84 3.00
N ILE A 76 5.14 8.71 3.37
CA ILE A 76 5.78 7.40 3.31
C ILE A 76 4.94 6.46 2.45
N TYR A 77 5.51 5.96 1.37
CA TYR A 77 4.84 5.03 0.45
C TYR A 77 5.19 3.58 0.75
N LEU A 78 4.19 2.70 0.77
CA LEU A 78 4.33 1.26 0.89
C LEU A 78 3.67 0.60 -0.33
N PRO A 79 4.39 0.00 -1.28
CA PRO A 79 3.76 -0.66 -2.42
C PRO A 79 2.89 -1.85 -1.98
N GLY A 80 1.74 -1.99 -2.63
CA GLY A 80 0.91 -3.19 -2.67
C GLY A 80 1.20 -4.03 -3.91
N ASN A 81 0.32 -4.97 -4.27
CA ASN A 81 0.53 -5.82 -5.44
C ASN A 81 0.05 -5.19 -6.76
N HIS A 82 -0.78 -4.15 -6.73
CA HIS A 82 -1.23 -3.43 -7.93
C HIS A 82 -0.29 -2.30 -8.36
N ASP A 83 0.60 -1.86 -7.47
CA ASP A 83 1.57 -0.77 -7.68
C ASP A 83 3.00 -1.20 -7.33
N CYS A 84 3.34 -2.48 -7.52
CA CYS A 84 4.71 -3.00 -7.37
C CYS A 84 5.50 -3.11 -8.68
N HIS A 85 5.06 -2.44 -9.76
CA HIS A 85 5.76 -2.54 -11.05
C HIS A 85 7.18 -1.96 -10.96
N PRO A 86 8.24 -2.62 -11.49
CA PRO A 86 9.62 -2.17 -11.38
C PRO A 86 9.85 -0.71 -11.79
N ASP A 87 9.32 -0.28 -12.93
CA ASP A 87 9.45 1.11 -13.40
C ASP A 87 8.85 2.13 -12.42
N PHE A 88 7.76 1.77 -11.74
CA PHE A 88 7.16 2.63 -10.71
C PHE A 88 7.99 2.63 -9.43
N LEU A 89 8.52 1.49 -9.01
CA LEU A 89 9.44 1.44 -7.87
C LEU A 89 10.70 2.29 -8.12
N GLU A 90 11.22 2.30 -9.34
CA GLU A 90 12.33 3.18 -9.73
C GLU A 90 11.94 4.67 -9.64
N GLN A 91 10.69 5.03 -9.95
CA GLN A 91 10.19 6.39 -9.77
C GLN A 91 10.03 6.77 -8.30
N LEU A 92 9.55 5.86 -7.45
CA LEU A 92 9.50 6.08 -6.00
C LEU A 92 10.91 6.34 -5.43
N GLU A 93 11.89 5.56 -5.87
CA GLU A 93 13.29 5.74 -5.49
C GLU A 93 13.80 7.13 -5.92
N LYS A 94 13.61 7.50 -7.19
CA LYS A 94 13.99 8.84 -7.70
C LYS A 94 13.32 9.97 -6.92
N LEU A 95 12.02 9.85 -6.63
CA LEU A 95 11.29 10.87 -5.88
C LEU A 95 11.82 11.00 -4.44
N SER A 96 12.14 9.88 -3.79
CA SER A 96 12.72 9.89 -2.42
C SER A 96 14.10 10.52 -2.35
N GLN A 97 14.90 10.42 -3.41
CA GLN A 97 16.20 11.09 -3.50
C GLN A 97 16.08 12.59 -3.77
N GLN A 98 14.98 13.03 -4.40
CA GLN A 98 14.75 14.42 -4.80
C GLN A 98 13.99 15.24 -3.75
N SER A 99 13.17 14.58 -2.92
CA SER A 99 12.25 15.24 -1.99
C SER A 99 12.51 14.85 -0.54
N LYS A 100 12.76 15.85 0.31
CA LYS A 100 13.10 15.63 1.73
C LYS A 100 11.93 15.11 2.58
N ASN A 101 10.70 15.37 2.15
CA ASN A 101 9.47 14.96 2.84
C ASN A 101 8.82 13.72 2.20
N PHE A 102 9.54 12.99 1.34
CA PHE A 102 9.04 11.77 0.71
C PHE A 102 10.02 10.62 0.95
N SER A 103 9.50 9.48 1.35
CA SER A 103 10.24 8.22 1.43
C SER A 103 9.35 7.04 1.08
N TRP A 104 9.92 5.87 0.88
CA TRP A 104 9.16 4.66 0.64
C TRP A 104 9.83 3.46 1.30
N GLN A 105 9.06 2.41 1.57
CA GLN A 105 9.57 1.14 2.06
C GLN A 105 9.01 0.00 1.21
N PRO A 106 9.81 -1.02 0.85
CA PRO A 106 9.39 -2.03 -0.12
C PRO A 106 8.35 -3.01 0.42
N HIS A 107 8.33 -3.27 1.73
CA HIS A 107 7.56 -4.38 2.32
C HIS A 107 6.76 -3.99 3.54
N HIS A 108 7.38 -3.30 4.48
CA HIS A 108 6.75 -2.88 5.73
C HIS A 108 7.46 -1.64 6.28
N LEU A 109 6.79 -0.98 7.22
CA LEU A 109 7.31 0.17 7.96
C LEU A 109 6.95 -0.01 9.43
N GLN A 110 7.91 0.19 10.34
CA GLN A 110 7.66 0.30 11.77
C GLN A 110 7.92 1.73 12.24
N LEU A 111 6.91 2.39 12.82
CA LEU A 111 7.02 3.69 13.48
C LEU A 111 6.66 3.55 14.96
N GLY A 112 7.67 3.37 15.81
CA GLY A 112 7.49 3.10 17.23
C GLY A 112 6.70 1.81 17.45
N ASN A 113 5.50 1.94 18.02
CA ASN A 113 4.59 0.82 18.29
C ASN A 113 3.60 0.52 17.13
N ASN A 114 3.72 1.22 16.00
CA ASN A 114 2.87 1.03 14.83
C ASN A 114 3.61 0.27 13.73
N LEU A 115 2.99 -0.80 13.22
CA LEU A 115 3.48 -1.57 12.08
C LEU A 115 2.53 -1.37 10.90
N PHE A 116 3.09 -1.07 9.72
CA PHE A 116 2.37 -0.85 8.48
C PHE A 116 2.87 -1.82 7.41
N PHE A 117 1.96 -2.43 6.66
CA PHE A 117 2.27 -3.21 5.46
C PHE A 117 0.98 -3.36 4.63
N HIS A 118 1.09 -3.69 3.35
CA HIS A 118 -0.10 -3.73 2.50
C HIS A 118 -1.06 -4.88 2.84
N GLY A 119 -0.57 -6.13 2.99
CA GLY A 119 -1.38 -7.27 3.45
C GLY A 119 -1.49 -8.42 2.45
N ASP A 120 -1.01 -8.22 1.23
CA ASP A 120 -0.86 -9.22 0.18
C ASP A 120 0.08 -10.38 0.54
N ILE A 121 0.86 -10.23 1.61
CA ILE A 121 1.63 -11.33 2.22
C ILE A 121 0.74 -12.52 2.64
N LEU A 122 -0.53 -12.27 2.94
CA LEU A 122 -1.51 -13.30 3.26
C LEU A 122 -1.75 -14.24 2.09
N ASP A 123 -1.71 -13.72 0.87
CA ASP A 123 -1.95 -14.49 -0.36
C ASP A 123 -0.65 -15.08 -0.90
N ALA A 124 0.48 -14.45 -0.59
CA ALA A 124 1.79 -14.86 -1.06
C ALA A 124 2.34 -16.13 -0.38
N GLY A 125 2.07 -16.33 0.92
CA GLY A 125 2.62 -17.48 1.67
C GLY A 125 3.13 -17.16 3.08
N ASN A 126 2.91 -15.95 3.58
CA ASN A 126 3.34 -15.49 4.92
C ASN A 126 4.87 -15.38 5.11
N SER A 127 5.63 -15.14 4.03
CA SER A 127 7.07 -14.82 4.07
C SER A 127 7.39 -13.66 3.12
N LEU A 128 8.50 -12.93 3.36
CA LEU A 128 8.92 -11.84 2.47
C LEU A 128 9.42 -12.35 1.10
N GLU A 129 10.06 -13.50 1.06
CA GLU A 129 10.52 -14.13 -0.18
C GLU A 129 9.33 -14.53 -1.07
N ASP A 130 8.30 -15.11 -0.46
CA ASP A 130 7.08 -15.47 -1.18
C ASP A 130 6.32 -14.22 -1.62
N LEU A 131 6.27 -13.18 -0.78
CA LEU A 131 5.70 -11.87 -1.14
C LEU A 131 6.35 -11.29 -2.39
N GLN A 132 7.68 -11.25 -2.45
CA GLN A 132 8.39 -10.79 -3.63
C GLN A 132 8.09 -11.67 -4.85
N ARG A 133 8.01 -13.00 -4.69
CA ARG A 133 7.64 -13.93 -5.78
C ARG A 133 6.22 -13.70 -6.28
N TYR A 134 5.29 -13.44 -5.38
CA TYR A 134 3.90 -13.13 -5.68
C TYR A 134 3.81 -11.82 -6.47
N ARG A 135 4.43 -10.74 -5.99
CA ARG A 135 4.44 -9.43 -6.65
C ARG A 135 5.06 -9.46 -8.05
N ARG A 136 6.09 -10.29 -8.29
CA ARG A 136 6.67 -10.47 -9.64
C ARG A 136 5.68 -10.94 -10.69
N GLN A 137 4.58 -11.61 -10.29
CA GLN A 137 3.52 -12.03 -11.20
C GLN A 137 2.75 -10.83 -11.78
N PHE A 138 2.77 -9.68 -11.09
CA PHE A 138 2.12 -8.45 -11.49
C PHE A 138 3.01 -7.57 -12.39
N HIS A 139 4.33 -7.82 -12.44
CA HIS A 139 5.28 -7.02 -13.23
C HIS A 139 5.10 -7.16 -14.75
N HIS A 140 4.53 -8.26 -15.22
CA HIS A 140 4.44 -8.57 -16.66
C HIS A 140 3.01 -8.52 -17.19
N VAL A 141 2.07 -8.04 -16.39
CA VAL A 141 0.65 -8.05 -16.76
C VAL A 141 0.39 -6.86 -17.68
N LYS A 142 0.19 -7.14 -18.98
CA LYS A 142 -0.29 -6.15 -19.93
C LYS A 142 -1.60 -5.54 -19.42
N PRO A 143 -1.83 -4.22 -19.63
CA PRO A 143 -3.12 -3.60 -19.36
C PRO A 143 -4.26 -4.43 -19.94
N GLN A 144 -5.34 -4.60 -19.19
CA GLN A 144 -6.46 -5.43 -19.61
C GLN A 144 -7.12 -4.86 -20.87
N SER A 145 -7.64 -5.73 -21.74
CA SER A 145 -8.31 -5.28 -22.96
C SER A 145 -9.60 -4.51 -22.64
N GLN A 146 -10.01 -3.58 -23.51
CA GLN A 146 -11.25 -2.79 -23.31
C GLN A 146 -12.51 -3.65 -23.09
N TRP A 147 -12.55 -4.86 -23.64
CA TRP A 147 -13.67 -5.78 -23.42
C TRP A 147 -13.61 -6.45 -22.04
N ALA A 148 -12.40 -6.79 -21.56
CA ALA A 148 -12.19 -7.24 -20.18
C ALA A 148 -12.61 -6.15 -19.18
N HIS A 149 -12.29 -4.88 -19.44
CA HIS A 149 -12.80 -3.74 -18.64
C HIS A 149 -14.33 -3.74 -18.57
N ARG A 150 -15.04 -3.88 -19.69
CA ARG A 150 -16.53 -3.91 -19.68
C ARG A 150 -17.11 -5.08 -18.90
N SER A 151 -16.53 -6.27 -19.03
CA SER A 151 -16.97 -7.46 -18.27
C SER A 151 -16.69 -7.32 -16.76
N TYR A 152 -15.55 -6.71 -16.42
CA TYR A 152 -15.14 -6.46 -15.05
C TYR A 152 -15.95 -5.32 -14.41
N ASP A 153 -16.22 -4.24 -15.15
CA ASP A 153 -17.13 -3.16 -14.75
C ASP A 153 -18.54 -3.68 -14.51
N THR A 154 -18.97 -4.70 -15.27
CA THR A 154 -20.23 -5.41 -15.02
C THR A 154 -20.17 -6.19 -13.71
N ALA A 155 -19.08 -6.91 -13.41
CA ALA A 155 -18.91 -7.59 -12.13
C ALA A 155 -18.85 -6.64 -10.92
N VAL A 156 -18.19 -5.48 -11.10
CA VAL A 156 -18.14 -4.38 -10.11
C VAL A 156 -19.52 -3.73 -9.95
N GLY A 157 -20.22 -3.44 -11.04
CA GLY A 157 -21.57 -2.89 -11.03
C GLY A 157 -22.61 -3.83 -10.40
N LEU A 158 -22.40 -5.15 -10.55
CA LEU A 158 -23.21 -6.19 -9.92
C LEU A 158 -22.83 -6.50 -8.45
N ARG A 159 -21.88 -5.77 -7.86
CA ARG A 159 -21.44 -5.91 -6.46
C ARG A 159 -20.84 -7.27 -6.09
N VAL A 160 -20.49 -8.12 -7.06
CA VAL A 160 -19.91 -9.45 -6.81
C VAL A 160 -18.54 -9.31 -6.12
N HIS A 161 -17.81 -8.25 -6.44
CA HIS A 161 -16.54 -7.88 -5.80
C HIS A 161 -16.67 -7.48 -4.31
N LYS A 162 -17.88 -7.24 -3.77
CA LYS A 162 -18.08 -7.03 -2.32
C LYS A 162 -18.19 -8.32 -1.52
N LEU A 163 -18.75 -9.36 -2.14
CA LEU A 163 -19.10 -10.60 -1.44
C LEU A 163 -17.86 -11.49 -1.26
N VAL A 164 -17.01 -11.56 -2.27
CA VAL A 164 -15.79 -12.36 -2.24
C VAL A 164 -14.85 -11.94 -1.10
N PRO A 165 -14.53 -10.63 -0.91
CA PRO A 165 -13.67 -10.22 0.20
C PRO A 165 -14.29 -10.45 1.57
N ARG A 166 -15.60 -10.21 1.76
CA ARG A 166 -16.24 -10.43 3.08
C ARG A 166 -16.36 -11.90 3.48
N ILE A 167 -16.46 -12.80 2.49
CA ILE A 167 -16.52 -14.24 2.72
C ILE A 167 -15.11 -14.81 2.94
N LEU A 168 -14.12 -14.36 2.17
CA LEU A 168 -12.74 -14.85 2.25
C LEU A 168 -11.93 -14.21 3.39
N HIS A 169 -12.17 -12.92 3.68
CA HIS A 169 -11.45 -12.12 4.67
C HIS A 169 -12.35 -11.76 5.85
N GLN A 170 -12.85 -12.78 6.55
CA GLN A 170 -13.49 -12.56 7.85
C GLN A 170 -12.49 -11.87 8.80
N PRO A 171 -12.82 -10.70 9.39
CA PRO A 171 -11.88 -9.86 10.13
C PRO A 171 -11.00 -10.62 11.12
N MET A 172 -11.60 -11.46 11.97
CA MET A 172 -10.86 -12.22 12.98
C MET A 172 -9.87 -13.22 12.37
N ARG A 173 -10.28 -13.95 11.32
CA ARG A 173 -9.39 -14.91 10.63
C ARG A 173 -8.26 -14.20 9.91
N THR A 174 -8.56 -13.06 9.29
CA THR A 174 -7.55 -12.20 8.67
C THR A 174 -6.52 -11.73 9.70
N CYS A 175 -6.95 -11.17 10.83
CA CYS A 175 -6.05 -10.73 11.89
C CYS A 175 -5.23 -11.88 12.49
N GLN A 176 -5.80 -13.08 12.63
CA GLN A 176 -5.06 -14.27 13.07
C GLN A 176 -3.96 -14.69 12.07
N ARG A 177 -4.26 -14.68 10.77
CA ARG A 177 -3.26 -14.97 9.74
C ARG A 177 -2.17 -13.90 9.70
N LEU A 178 -2.55 -12.63 9.84
CA LEU A 178 -1.60 -11.52 9.90
C LEU A 178 -0.70 -11.61 11.11
N GLN A 179 -1.25 -11.93 12.29
CA GLN A 179 -0.46 -12.17 13.49
C GLN A 179 0.64 -13.22 13.23
N ASN A 180 0.28 -14.35 12.62
CA ASN A 180 1.25 -15.40 12.28
C ASN A 180 2.29 -14.95 11.23
N ALA A 181 1.90 -14.10 10.27
CA ALA A 181 2.83 -13.55 9.30
C ALA A 181 3.80 -12.55 9.95
N ILE A 182 3.29 -11.66 10.81
CA ILE A 182 4.08 -10.66 11.56
C ILE A 182 5.11 -11.34 12.45
N ASP A 183 4.73 -12.44 13.12
CA ASP A 183 5.64 -13.16 14.02
C ASP A 183 6.79 -13.86 13.25
N ARG A 184 6.73 -13.90 11.90
CA ARG A 184 7.80 -14.37 11.01
C ARG A 184 8.59 -13.23 10.37
N LEU A 185 8.14 -11.97 10.52
CA LEU A 185 8.88 -10.81 10.05
C LEU A 185 10.04 -10.53 10.99
N ASN A 186 11.20 -10.20 10.42
CA ASN A 186 12.33 -9.71 11.19
C ASN A 186 12.15 -8.21 11.46
N LEU A 187 11.35 -7.89 12.46
CA LEU A 187 11.08 -6.51 12.88
C LEU A 187 12.13 -6.02 13.88
N ASP A 188 12.49 -4.74 13.80
CA ASP A 188 13.47 -4.10 14.69
C ASP A 188 13.09 -4.25 16.17
N ASP A 189 11.81 -4.04 16.49
CA ASP A 189 11.26 -4.35 17.82
C ASP A 189 9.85 -4.94 17.69
N ALA A 190 9.78 -6.24 17.40
CA ALA A 190 8.53 -6.98 17.30
C ALA A 190 7.67 -6.94 18.58
N LYS A 191 8.29 -6.73 19.75
CA LYS A 191 7.60 -6.70 21.05
C LYS A 191 6.98 -5.34 21.34
N ALA A 192 7.50 -4.26 20.76
CA ALA A 192 6.92 -2.92 20.84
C ALA A 192 5.67 -2.74 19.99
N VAL A 193 5.46 -3.57 18.94
CA VAL A 193 4.29 -3.45 18.07
C VAL A 193 2.99 -3.66 18.86
N ARG A 194 2.15 -2.63 18.84
CA ARG A 194 0.80 -2.60 19.45
C ARG A 194 -0.28 -2.36 18.42
N ASN A 195 0.01 -1.60 17.36
CA ASN A 195 -0.95 -1.28 16.32
C ASN A 195 -0.46 -1.83 14.98
N VAL A 196 -1.36 -2.45 14.23
CA VAL A 196 -1.09 -3.04 12.92
C VAL A 196 -2.04 -2.42 11.90
N PHE A 197 -1.49 -1.73 10.92
CA PHE A 197 -2.22 -1.07 9.83
C PHE A 197 -1.97 -1.82 8.53
N PHE A 198 -3.04 -2.17 7.82
CA PHE A 198 -2.96 -2.93 6.58
C PHE A 198 -4.12 -2.66 5.63
N GLY A 199 -3.93 -2.93 4.34
CA GLY A 199 -4.92 -2.85 3.26
C GLY A 199 -5.26 -4.23 2.69
N HIS A 200 -5.32 -4.34 1.35
CA HIS A 200 -5.46 -5.56 0.52
C HIS A 200 -6.80 -6.31 0.64
N THR A 201 -7.32 -6.47 1.85
CA THR A 201 -8.55 -7.23 2.07
C THR A 201 -9.82 -6.44 1.80
N HIS A 202 -9.69 -5.11 1.73
CA HIS A 202 -10.76 -4.13 1.50
C HIS A 202 -11.91 -4.19 2.54
N VAL A 203 -11.76 -4.97 3.61
CA VAL A 203 -12.74 -5.06 4.69
C VAL A 203 -12.32 -4.09 5.80
N PRO A 204 -13.11 -3.03 6.08
CA PRO A 204 -12.78 -2.10 7.14
C PRO A 204 -12.64 -2.81 8.49
N ILE A 205 -11.58 -2.49 9.21
CA ILE A 205 -11.34 -2.94 10.58
C ILE A 205 -10.86 -1.74 11.38
N GLU A 206 -11.47 -1.53 12.55
CA GLU A 206 -11.11 -0.44 13.45
C GLU A 206 -10.82 -1.03 14.85
N GLY A 207 -9.54 -1.07 15.22
CA GLY A 207 -9.10 -1.44 16.56
C GLY A 207 -9.46 -2.87 17.00
N LEU A 208 -9.57 -3.83 16.08
CA LEU A 208 -9.83 -5.23 16.43
C LEU A 208 -8.64 -5.77 17.24
N LYS A 209 -8.90 -6.24 18.47
CA LYS A 209 -7.85 -6.70 19.38
C LYS A 209 -7.60 -8.20 19.25
N LEU A 210 -6.33 -8.59 19.11
CA LEU A 210 -5.88 -9.97 19.12
C LEU A 210 -4.46 -10.04 19.70
N ASN A 211 -4.24 -10.90 20.70
CA ASN A 211 -2.92 -11.14 21.33
C ASN A 211 -2.16 -9.85 21.74
N GLY A 212 -2.88 -8.86 22.27
CA GLY A 212 -2.29 -7.59 22.72
C GLY A 212 -1.96 -6.60 21.61
N ARG A 213 -2.33 -6.89 20.36
CA ARG A 213 -2.25 -5.98 19.21
C ARG A 213 -3.65 -5.53 18.77
N SER A 214 -3.74 -4.32 18.26
CA SER A 214 -4.93 -3.74 17.62
C SER A 214 -4.71 -3.68 16.11
N PHE A 215 -5.70 -4.09 15.33
CA PHE A 215 -5.63 -4.15 13.88
C PHE A 215 -6.54 -3.09 13.25
N TYR A 216 -6.04 -2.47 12.17
CA TYR A 216 -6.67 -1.38 11.46
C TYR A 216 -6.59 -1.63 9.96
N ASN A 217 -7.72 -1.57 9.28
CA ASN A 217 -7.82 -1.62 7.83
C ASN A 217 -8.79 -0.53 7.36
N PRO A 218 -8.38 0.38 6.48
CA PRO A 218 -9.22 1.49 6.07
C PRO A 218 -10.36 1.06 5.13
N GLY A 219 -10.41 -0.21 4.73
CA GLY A 219 -11.26 -0.66 3.64
C GLY A 219 -10.64 -0.25 2.31
N ALA A 220 -11.45 0.18 1.34
CA ALA A 220 -10.96 0.51 0.02
C ALA A 220 -11.73 1.68 -0.60
N GLY A 221 -11.00 2.54 -1.33
CA GLY A 221 -11.50 3.68 -2.09
C GLY A 221 -12.19 3.28 -3.40
N MET A 222 -12.78 2.09 -3.45
CA MET A 222 -13.43 1.54 -4.64
C MET A 222 -14.95 1.76 -4.64
N LYS A 223 -15.55 1.76 -5.84
CA LYS A 223 -17.00 1.83 -6.03
C LYS A 223 -17.70 0.79 -5.15
N HIS A 224 -18.60 1.32 -4.34
CA HIS A 224 -19.44 0.57 -3.41
C HIS A 224 -18.70 -0.08 -2.22
N MET A 225 -17.43 0.22 -2.00
CA MET A 225 -16.71 -0.13 -0.76
C MET A 225 -16.71 1.07 0.20
N GLN A 226 -16.29 0.84 1.44
CA GLN A 226 -16.13 1.89 2.43
C GLN A 226 -14.64 2.16 2.58
N LEU A 227 -14.26 3.43 2.55
CA LEU A 227 -12.92 3.91 2.88
C LEU A 227 -13.02 4.73 4.16
N GLN A 228 -12.17 4.40 5.13
CA GLN A 228 -12.04 5.05 6.43
C GLN A 228 -10.55 5.18 6.75
N PRO A 229 -9.91 6.29 6.35
CA PRO A 229 -8.54 6.58 6.74
C PRO A 229 -8.35 6.45 8.26
N HIS A 230 -7.25 5.86 8.70
CA HIS A 230 -6.98 5.66 10.13
C HIS A 230 -5.92 6.63 10.62
N GLU A 231 -6.27 7.41 11.65
CA GLU A 231 -5.30 8.23 12.36
C GLU A 231 -4.44 7.38 13.30
N PHE A 232 -3.19 7.81 13.49
CA PHE A 232 -2.27 7.19 14.44
C PHE A 232 -1.35 8.23 15.08
N THR A 233 -0.71 7.85 16.18
CA THR A 233 0.30 8.66 16.85
C THR A 233 1.59 7.86 16.98
N PHE A 234 2.71 8.57 16.92
CA PHE A 234 4.04 7.99 17.11
C PHE A 234 5.00 9.04 17.64
N GLU A 235 6.00 8.58 18.38
CA GLU A 235 7.12 9.43 18.78
C GLU A 235 8.04 9.64 17.57
N ARG A 236 8.49 10.88 17.36
CA ARG A 236 9.41 11.18 16.26
C ARG A 236 10.74 10.50 16.57
N ALA A 237 11.02 9.36 15.95
CA ALA A 237 12.39 8.90 15.82
C ALA A 237 13.12 9.83 14.83
N ILE A 238 14.36 10.18 15.15
CA ILE A 238 15.26 11.10 14.44
C ILE A 238 15.32 10.76 12.93
N PRO A 239 15.37 11.75 12.01
CA PRO A 239 15.35 11.49 10.57
C PRO A 239 16.71 11.06 9.99
N ALA A 240 16.60 10.20 8.95
CA ALA A 240 17.40 10.07 7.73
C ALA A 240 18.92 9.81 7.81
N SER A 241 19.35 8.55 7.53
CA SER A 241 20.54 8.19 6.72
C SER A 241 21.04 6.73 6.83
N GLU A 242 20.31 5.74 7.37
CA GLU A 242 20.85 4.37 7.49
C GLU A 242 19.82 3.25 7.24
N ILE A 243 19.26 3.17 6.03
CA ILE A 243 18.78 1.88 5.52
C ILE A 243 19.73 1.51 4.39
N PRO A 244 20.61 0.51 4.55
CA PRO A 244 21.33 -0.03 3.40
C PRO A 244 20.30 -0.53 2.41
N LEU A 245 20.33 -0.02 1.18
CA LEU A 245 19.71 -0.70 0.04
C LEU A 245 20.18 -2.16 0.11
N ALA A 246 19.23 -3.09 0.21
CA ALA A 246 19.50 -4.51 0.11
C ALA A 246 20.35 -4.71 -1.16
N SER A 247 21.60 -5.08 -0.96
CA SER A 247 22.55 -5.26 -2.04
C SER A 247 22.06 -6.36 -2.97
N ASP A 248 22.18 -6.04 -4.25
CA ASP A 248 22.01 -6.88 -5.41
C ASP A 248 22.57 -8.30 -5.20
N THR A 249 21.68 -9.27 -4.98
CA THR A 249 22.02 -10.70 -5.09
C THR A 249 21.74 -11.18 -6.51
N SER A 250 22.43 -10.57 -7.47
CA SER A 250 22.69 -11.15 -8.79
C SER A 250 23.56 -12.39 -8.63
N THR A 251 22.91 -13.53 -8.35
CA THR A 251 23.52 -14.85 -8.57
C THR A 251 23.61 -15.06 -10.07
N LYS A 252 24.82 -14.90 -10.63
CA LYS A 252 25.16 -15.44 -11.95
C LYS A 252 24.77 -16.93 -12.02
N PRO A 253 24.13 -17.40 -13.10
CA PRO A 253 23.92 -18.82 -13.29
C PRO A 253 25.26 -19.52 -13.56
N PRO A 254 25.43 -20.79 -13.13
CA PRO A 254 26.63 -21.54 -13.43
C PRO A 254 26.74 -21.74 -14.95
N SER A 255 27.87 -21.33 -15.51
CA SER A 255 28.31 -21.70 -16.85
C SER A 255 28.41 -23.22 -16.92
N LYS A 256 27.68 -23.82 -17.85
CA LYS A 256 27.87 -25.21 -18.30
C LYS A 256 29.21 -25.37 -19.00
#